data_AF-Q39RU3-F1
#
_entry.id   AF-Q39RU3-F1
#
_cell.length_a   1.000
_cell.length_b   1.000
_cell.length_c   1.000
_cell.angle_alpha   90.00
_cell.angle_beta   90.00
_cell.angle_gamma   90.00
#
_symmetry.space_group_name_H-M   'P 1'
#
loop_
_entity.id
_entity.type
_entity.pdbx_description
1 polymer ?
#
loop_
_entity_poly.entity_id
_entity_poly.type
_entity_poly.pdbx_seq_one_letter_code
_entity_poly.pdbx_strand_id
1 'polypeptide(L)'
;MRPFIVATAALLALSILHPPTVPASEEQPAQQEKNGGDTERKASEIGRKIDELDAKMKQATEETKAAFAREMADLRKQQDALREKMEEMKGASGKAWKEMKAGTEKALHELQKSYDRARERFRE
;
A
#
# COMPACT_ATOMS: atom_id res chain seq x y z
N MET A 1 -17.64 1.04 -28.80
CA MET A 1 -17.58 0.52 -27.41
C MET A 1 -16.43 -0.49 -27.34
N ARG A 2 -15.65 -0.44 -26.24
CA ARG A 2 -14.27 -0.95 -26.11
C ARG A 2 -14.15 -2.49 -26.28
N PRO A 3 -13.19 -3.02 -27.05
CA PRO A 3 -12.89 -4.46 -27.02
C PRO A 3 -11.87 -4.82 -25.93
N PHE A 4 -12.26 -5.77 -25.08
CA PHE A 4 -11.39 -6.52 -24.16
C PHE A 4 -10.42 -7.39 -24.97
N ILE A 5 -9.11 -7.33 -24.68
CA ILE A 5 -8.13 -8.29 -25.19
C ILE A 5 -7.79 -9.26 -24.05
N VAL A 6 -8.18 -10.51 -24.26
CA VAL A 6 -7.82 -11.68 -23.44
C VAL A 6 -6.39 -12.10 -23.82
N ALA A 7 -5.56 -12.32 -22.81
CA ALA A 7 -4.17 -12.74 -22.95
C ALA A 7 -4.06 -14.14 -23.57
N THR A 8 -3.31 -14.27 -24.66
CA THR A 8 -2.89 -15.56 -25.22
C THR A 8 -1.44 -15.84 -24.85
N ALA A 9 -1.22 -16.80 -23.96
CA ALA A 9 0.08 -17.41 -23.71
C ALA A 9 0.33 -18.49 -24.79
N ALA A 10 1.36 -18.30 -25.61
CA ALA A 10 1.79 -19.30 -26.59
C ALA A 10 2.94 -20.14 -26.00
N LEU A 11 2.67 -21.43 -25.78
CA LEU A 11 3.65 -22.49 -25.58
C LEU A 11 3.90 -23.19 -26.91
N LEU A 12 5.17 -23.38 -27.29
CA LEU A 12 5.77 -24.58 -27.90
C LEU A 12 7.08 -24.24 -28.63
N ALA A 13 8.19 -24.90 -28.24
CA ALA A 13 9.13 -25.55 -29.17
C ALA A 13 10.23 -26.32 -28.41
N LEU A 14 10.66 -27.41 -29.03
CA LEU A 14 11.43 -28.55 -28.54
C LEU A 14 12.96 -28.36 -28.75
N SER A 15 13.75 -29.05 -27.93
CA SER A 15 15.22 -29.10 -27.77
C SER A 15 16.12 -29.05 -29.03
N ILE A 16 17.12 -28.16 -29.07
CA ILE A 16 18.46 -28.34 -29.71
C ILE A 16 19.54 -27.54 -28.93
N LEU A 17 20.68 -28.19 -28.72
CA LEU A 17 21.92 -27.81 -27.99
C LEU A 17 22.59 -26.49 -28.46
N HIS A 18 22.41 -25.39 -27.72
CA HIS A 18 23.30 -24.21 -27.60
C HIS A 18 22.96 -23.49 -26.28
N PRO A 19 23.89 -22.90 -25.51
CA PRO A 19 23.54 -21.98 -24.42
C PRO A 19 23.52 -20.54 -24.95
N PRO A 20 22.37 -19.96 -25.34
CA PRO A 20 22.26 -18.51 -25.34
C PRO A 20 22.06 -18.08 -23.88
N THR A 21 22.95 -17.22 -23.42
CA THR A 21 22.76 -16.37 -22.24
C THR A 21 21.31 -15.92 -22.14
N VAL A 22 20.59 -16.43 -21.14
CA VAL A 22 19.28 -15.90 -20.75
C VAL A 22 19.47 -14.40 -20.47
N PRO A 23 18.93 -13.47 -21.28
CA PRO A 23 18.91 -12.09 -20.88
C PRO A 23 17.97 -11.99 -19.69
N ALA A 24 18.45 -11.38 -18.60
CA ALA A 24 17.70 -11.11 -17.39
C ALA A 24 16.36 -10.43 -17.70
N SER A 25 15.29 -11.21 -17.82
CA SER A 25 13.90 -10.71 -17.91
C SER A 25 12.84 -11.72 -17.47
N GLU A 26 13.23 -12.88 -16.93
CA GLU A 26 12.30 -13.89 -16.42
C GLU A 26 12.34 -14.01 -14.89
N GLU A 27 12.52 -12.91 -14.17
CA GLU A 27 12.34 -12.89 -12.71
C GLU A 27 10.85 -12.76 -12.35
N GLN A 28 10.16 -13.90 -12.47
CA GLN A 28 9.19 -14.47 -11.52
C GLN A 28 7.98 -13.60 -11.04
N PRO A 29 6.78 -13.75 -11.63
CA PRO A 29 5.55 -13.14 -11.12
C PRO A 29 5.14 -13.62 -9.71
N ALA A 30 5.52 -14.83 -9.31
CA ALA A 30 5.15 -15.42 -8.02
C ALA A 30 5.79 -14.75 -6.79
N GLN A 31 6.88 -14.00 -6.98
CA GLN A 31 7.54 -13.25 -5.89
C GLN A 31 6.96 -11.84 -5.73
N GLN A 32 6.23 -11.36 -6.75
CA GLN A 32 5.55 -10.06 -6.78
C GLN A 32 4.32 -10.05 -5.85
N GLU A 33 3.60 -11.17 -5.76
CA GLU A 33 2.41 -11.33 -4.92
C GLU A 33 2.74 -11.40 -3.42
N LYS A 34 3.82 -12.09 -3.03
CA LYS A 34 4.22 -12.19 -1.60
C LYS A 34 4.61 -10.85 -0.97
N ASN A 35 5.19 -9.94 -1.76
CA ASN A 35 5.66 -8.65 -1.25
C ASN A 35 4.57 -7.58 -1.18
N GLY A 36 3.48 -7.70 -1.94
CA GLY A 36 2.32 -6.81 -1.83
C GLY A 36 1.49 -7.07 -0.57
N GLY A 37 1.40 -8.34 -0.16
CA GLY A 37 0.57 -8.76 0.97
C GLY A 37 0.97 -8.13 2.31
N ASP A 38 2.26 -7.89 2.57
CA ASP A 38 2.70 -7.30 3.83
C ASP A 38 2.35 -5.81 3.94
N THR A 39 2.46 -5.07 2.85
CA THR A 39 2.07 -3.65 2.80
C THR A 39 0.57 -3.49 3.02
N GLU A 40 -0.23 -4.36 2.39
CA GLU A 40 -1.69 -4.33 2.51
C GLU A 40 -2.19 -4.72 3.91
N ARG A 41 -1.56 -5.72 4.53
CA ARG A 41 -1.81 -6.06 5.94
C ARG A 41 -1.52 -4.88 6.87
N LYS A 42 -0.34 -4.26 6.73
CA LYS A 42 0.07 -3.11 7.55
C LYS A 42 -0.84 -1.89 7.31
N ALA A 43 -1.24 -1.64 6.07
CA ALA A 43 -2.19 -0.58 5.73
C ALA A 43 -3.56 -0.82 6.37
N SER A 44 -4.05 -2.06 6.34
CA SER A 44 -5.30 -2.44 7.01
C SER A 44 -5.19 -2.32 8.54
N GLU A 45 -4.07 -2.75 9.11
CA GLU A 45 -3.79 -2.66 10.54
C GLU A 45 -3.75 -1.21 11.03
N ILE A 46 -3.04 -0.32 10.32
CA ILE A 46 -2.96 1.09 10.72
C ILE A 46 -4.31 1.79 10.52
N GLY A 47 -5.08 1.43 9.50
CA GLY A 47 -6.44 1.94 9.31
C GLY A 47 -7.34 1.61 10.50
N ARG A 48 -7.34 0.35 10.95
CA ARG A 48 -8.08 -0.07 12.15
C ARG A 48 -7.64 0.68 13.41
N LYS A 49 -6.33 0.88 13.58
CA LYS A 49 -5.77 1.64 14.71
C LYS A 49 -6.24 3.09 14.72
N ILE A 50 -6.34 3.73 13.55
CA ILE A 50 -6.89 5.09 13.40
C ILE A 50 -8.38 5.11 13.75
N ASP A 51 -9.16 4.11 13.30
CA ASP A 51 -10.58 3.99 13.65
C ASP A 51 -10.80 3.83 15.17
N GLU A 52 -9.96 3.01 15.82
CA GLU A 52 -9.99 2.84 17.27
C GLU A 52 -9.63 4.13 18.01
N LEU A 53 -8.67 4.90 17.51
CA LEU A 53 -8.31 6.20 18.10
C LEU A 53 -9.44 7.23 17.93
N ASP A 54 -10.07 7.28 16.75
CA ASP A 54 -11.22 8.15 16.49
C ASP A 54 -12.42 7.82 17.38
N ALA A 55 -12.70 6.52 17.58
CA ALA A 55 -13.75 6.09 18.49
C ALA A 55 -13.49 6.53 19.94
N LYS A 56 -12.24 6.43 20.41
CA LYS A 56 -11.84 6.91 21.75
C LYS A 56 -11.98 8.43 21.87
N MET A 57 -11.57 9.17 20.83
CA MET A 57 -11.71 10.62 20.80
C MET A 57 -13.18 11.05 20.86
N LYS A 58 -14.09 10.33 20.19
CA LYS A 58 -15.53 10.59 20.25
C LYS A 58 -16.13 10.45 21.66
N GLN A 59 -15.50 9.64 22.52
CA GLN A 59 -15.87 9.45 23.93
C GLN A 59 -15.20 10.45 24.88
N ALA A 60 -14.21 11.22 24.41
CA ALA A 60 -13.50 12.22 25.22
C ALA A 60 -14.33 13.50 25.41
N THR A 61 -13.82 14.43 26.22
CA THR A 61 -14.44 15.75 26.42
C THR A 61 -14.37 16.58 25.13
N GLU A 62 -15.23 17.58 24.99
CA GLU A 62 -15.21 18.48 23.82
C GLU A 62 -13.89 19.25 23.69
N GLU A 63 -13.24 19.58 24.81
CA GLU A 63 -11.91 20.19 24.83
C GLU A 63 -10.85 19.26 24.22
N THR A 64 -10.82 17.99 24.64
CA THR A 64 -9.93 16.99 24.03
C THR A 64 -10.25 16.81 22.54
N LYS A 65 -11.53 16.70 22.16
CA LYS A 65 -11.90 16.59 20.74
C LYS A 65 -11.37 17.77 19.92
N ALA A 66 -11.51 19.00 20.41
CA ALA A 66 -11.02 20.19 19.73
C ALA A 66 -9.48 20.20 19.63
N ALA A 67 -8.79 19.79 20.69
CA ALA A 67 -7.33 19.71 20.72
C ALA A 67 -6.75 18.68 19.72
N PHE A 68 -7.50 17.61 19.42
CA PHE A 68 -7.06 16.49 18.57
C PHE A 68 -7.68 16.45 17.16
N ALA A 69 -8.64 17.33 16.87
CA ALA A 69 -9.36 17.32 15.60
C ALA A 69 -8.44 17.45 14.39
N ARG A 70 -7.37 18.25 14.51
CA ARG A 70 -6.41 18.47 13.43
C ARG A 70 -5.58 17.21 13.16
N GLU A 71 -5.03 16.61 14.20
CA GLU A 71 -4.24 15.38 14.11
C GLU A 71 -5.07 14.25 13.51
N MET A 72 -6.33 14.11 13.93
CA MET A 72 -7.22 13.10 13.36
C MET A 72 -7.49 13.37 11.87
N ALA A 73 -7.73 14.62 11.48
CA ALA A 73 -7.91 14.98 10.07
C ALA A 73 -6.67 14.68 9.22
N ASP A 74 -5.46 14.96 9.74
CA ASP A 74 -4.20 14.67 9.06
C ASP A 74 -3.99 13.15 8.89
N LEU A 75 -4.32 12.34 9.91
CA LEU A 75 -4.27 10.87 9.81
C LEU A 75 -5.22 10.34 8.74
N ARG A 76 -6.46 10.84 8.70
CA ARG A 76 -7.45 10.44 7.68
C ARG A 76 -6.98 10.79 6.29
N LYS A 77 -6.43 11.98 6.09
CA LYS A 77 -5.88 12.41 4.80
C LYS A 77 -4.72 11.51 4.34
N GLN A 78 -3.82 11.15 5.25
CA GLN A 78 -2.72 10.24 4.94
C GLN A 78 -3.20 8.81 4.64
N GLN A 79 -4.21 8.32 5.37
CA GLN A 79 -4.86 7.03 5.12
C GLN A 79 -5.50 6.99 3.72
N ASP A 80 -6.22 8.04 3.34
CA ASP A 80 -6.84 8.16 2.02
C ASP A 80 -5.79 8.18 0.90
N ALA A 81 -4.73 8.98 1.06
CA ALA A 81 -3.63 9.03 0.09
C ALA A 81 -2.89 7.68 -0.04
N LEU A 82 -2.74 6.93 1.05
CA LEU A 82 -2.19 5.59 1.02
C LEU A 82 -3.09 4.63 0.24
N ARG A 83 -4.40 4.67 0.48
CA ARG A 83 -5.40 3.86 -0.23
C ARG A 83 -5.37 4.16 -1.72
N GLU A 84 -5.35 5.42 -2.12
CA GLU A 84 -5.28 5.83 -3.52
C GLU A 84 -4.03 5.27 -4.20
N LYS A 85 -2.84 5.41 -3.58
CA LYS A 85 -1.59 4.83 -4.11
C LYS A 85 -1.64 3.32 -4.28
N MET A 86 -2.27 2.61 -3.35
CA MET A 86 -2.43 1.17 -3.44
C MET A 86 -3.36 0.76 -4.59
N GLU A 87 -4.45 1.51 -4.81
CA GLU A 87 -5.33 1.30 -5.96
C GLU A 87 -4.63 1.56 -7.29
N GLU A 88 -3.87 2.66 -7.40
CA GLU A 88 -3.09 2.96 -8.61
C GLU A 88 -2.07 1.85 -8.92
N MET A 89 -1.45 1.27 -7.89
CA MET A 89 -0.45 0.21 -8.04
C MET A 89 -1.03 -1.07 -8.66
N LYS A 90 -2.32 -1.37 -8.46
CA LYS A 90 -2.98 -2.55 -9.04
C LYS A 90 -2.96 -2.56 -10.57
N GLY A 91 -2.89 -1.37 -11.20
CA GLY A 91 -2.78 -1.22 -12.65
C GLY A 91 -1.34 -1.12 -13.16
N ALA A 92 -0.34 -1.02 -12.27
CA ALA A 92 1.05 -0.83 -12.63
C ALA A 92 1.78 -2.17 -12.83
N SER A 93 2.84 -2.18 -13.65
CA SER A 93 3.68 -3.36 -13.87
C SER A 93 5.13 -2.96 -14.11
N GLY A 94 6.05 -3.92 -13.98
CA GLY A 94 7.47 -3.71 -14.28
C GLY A 94 8.13 -2.61 -13.43
N LYS A 95 8.82 -1.66 -14.08
CA LYS A 95 9.53 -0.57 -13.39
C LYS A 95 8.59 0.37 -12.63
N ALA A 96 7.45 0.71 -13.24
CA ALA A 96 6.44 1.57 -12.60
C ALA A 96 5.92 0.95 -11.30
N TRP A 97 5.67 -0.36 -11.29
CA TRP A 97 5.26 -1.07 -10.09
C TRP A 97 6.29 -0.98 -8.96
N LYS A 98 7.59 -1.16 -9.27
CA LYS A 98 8.67 -1.05 -8.26
C LYS A 98 8.73 0.36 -7.63
N GLU A 99 8.59 1.41 -8.45
CA GLU A 99 8.59 2.80 -7.97
C GLU A 99 7.35 3.11 -7.10
N MET A 100 6.18 2.65 -7.53
CA MET A 100 4.93 2.83 -6.78
C MET A 100 4.94 2.05 -5.46
N LYS A 101 5.52 0.84 -5.43
CA LYS A 101 5.72 0.07 -4.20
C LYS A 101 6.55 0.85 -3.18
N ALA A 102 7.71 1.36 -3.59
CA ALA A 102 8.56 2.16 -2.71
C ALA A 102 7.85 3.42 -2.20
N GLY A 103 7.10 4.11 -3.07
CA GLY A 103 6.29 5.26 -2.69
C GLY A 103 5.17 4.93 -1.68
N THR A 104 4.54 3.77 -1.84
CA THR A 104 3.48 3.27 -0.95
C THR A 104 4.04 2.86 0.41
N GLU A 105 5.15 2.14 0.43
CA GLU A 105 5.85 1.76 1.67
C GLU A 105 6.28 3.02 2.46
N LYS A 106 6.79 4.05 1.76
CA LYS A 106 7.12 5.33 2.38
C LYS A 106 5.87 6.02 2.96
N ALA A 107 4.77 6.07 2.21
CA ALA A 107 3.53 6.69 2.67
C ALA A 107 2.97 5.97 3.91
N LEU A 108 2.98 4.63 3.90
CA LEU A 108 2.58 3.79 5.03
C LEU A 108 3.45 4.06 6.27
N HIS A 109 4.76 4.14 6.11
CA HIS A 109 5.69 4.42 7.21
C HIS A 109 5.45 5.81 7.82
N GLU A 110 5.22 6.83 7.00
CA GLU A 110 4.92 8.18 7.50
C GLU A 110 3.54 8.26 8.18
N LEU A 111 2.54 7.50 7.70
CA LEU A 111 1.27 7.35 8.39
C LEU A 111 1.42 6.68 9.75
N GLN A 112 2.21 5.60 9.84
CA GLN A 112 2.50 4.91 11.11
C GLN A 112 3.14 5.86 12.14
N LYS A 113 4.16 6.61 11.73
CA LYS A 113 4.79 7.63 12.60
C LYS A 113 3.80 8.70 13.06
N SER A 114 2.93 9.15 12.16
CA SER A 114 1.94 10.18 12.47
C SER A 114 0.91 9.66 13.46
N TYR A 115 0.48 8.40 13.30
CA TYR A 115 -0.39 7.72 14.25
C TYR A 115 0.26 7.57 15.63
N ASP A 116 1.52 7.15 15.70
CA ASP A 116 2.21 6.99 16.99
C ASP A 116 2.30 8.33 17.75
N ARG A 117 2.62 9.43 17.04
CA ARG A 117 2.61 10.78 17.64
C ARG A 117 1.22 11.19 18.14
N ALA A 118 0.18 10.99 17.33
CA ALA A 118 -1.19 11.32 17.72
C ALA A 118 -1.65 10.49 18.93
N ARG A 119 -1.30 9.20 18.97
CA ARG A 119 -1.60 8.29 20.07
C ARG A 119 -0.87 8.69 21.36
N GLU A 120 0.40 9.09 21.26
CA GLU A 120 1.17 9.57 22.41
C GLU A 120 0.53 10.82 22.99
N ARG A 121 0.24 11.82 22.16
CA ARG A 121 -0.44 13.03 22.59
C ARG A 121 -1.81 12.75 23.22
N PHE A 122 -2.60 11.84 22.66
CA PHE A 122 -3.91 11.49 23.22
C PHE A 122 -3.84 10.84 24.61
N ARG A 123 -2.68 10.30 25.00
CA ARG A 123 -2.46 9.71 26.32
C ARG A 123 -1.89 10.69 27.35
N GLU A 124 -1.36 11.84 26.90
CA GLU A 124 -0.93 12.93 27.77
C GLU A 124 -2.14 13.67 28.34
#